data_AF-A0A7K9BMQ2-F1
#
_entry.id   AF-A0A7K9BMQ2-F1
#
_cell.length_a   1.000
_cell.length_b   1.000
_cell.length_c   1.000
_cell.angle_alpha   90.00
_cell.angle_beta   90.00
_cell.angle_gamma   90.00
#
_symmetry.space_group_name_H-M   'P 1'
#
loop_
_entity.id
_entity.type
_entity.pdbx_description
1 polymer ?
#
loop_
_entity_poly.entity_id
_entity_poly.type
_entity_poly.pdbx_seq_one_letter_code
_entity_poly.pdbx_strand_id
1 'polypeptide(L)'
;VLAGYPWDSEDKEVVLVNNKCQCVTVTSKFVPSKENPEEEVLERNIRILVPLKARENISDPLSPLRTTFVYRMTDLCQKCDPVEVELGGEIYQAQQSTSCDEPETCYTYNRDKCYTTTVPFRYKGETRSIQAALTPASCYAN
;
A
#
# COMPACT_ATOMS: atom_id res chain seq x y z
N VAL A 1 -26.80 3.85 4.51
CA VAL A 1 -25.78 4.38 3.55
C VAL A 1 -24.42 3.97 4.07
N LEU A 2 -23.73 3.04 3.40
CA LEU A 2 -22.34 2.72 3.72
C LEU A 2 -21.45 3.75 3.03
N ALA A 3 -20.64 4.48 3.81
CA ALA A 3 -19.73 5.48 3.28
C ALA A 3 -18.73 4.83 2.30
N GLY A 4 -18.70 5.31 1.05
CA GLY A 4 -17.70 4.90 0.05
C GLY A 4 -18.17 3.96 -1.07
N TYR A 5 -19.47 3.64 -1.17
CA TYR A 5 -20.01 2.85 -2.29
C TYR A 5 -20.58 3.77 -3.40
N PRO A 6 -20.06 3.74 -4.64
CA PRO A 6 -20.72 4.36 -5.80
C PRO A 6 -22.01 3.59 -6.13
N TRP A 7 -23.10 4.31 -6.40
CA TRP A 7 -24.42 3.71 -6.65
C TRP A 7 -24.52 2.86 -7.94
N ASP A 8 -23.54 2.94 -8.84
CA ASP A 8 -23.53 2.26 -10.16
C ASP A 8 -22.87 0.85 -10.16
N SER A 9 -22.73 0.20 -9.00
CA SER A 9 -21.91 -1.01 -8.86
C SER A 9 -22.69 -2.29 -8.56
N GLU A 10 -23.97 -2.40 -8.92
CA GLU A 10 -24.79 -3.57 -8.59
C GLU A 10 -24.16 -4.91 -9.06
N ASP A 11 -23.25 -4.90 -10.04
CA ASP A 11 -22.52 -6.10 -10.50
C ASP A 11 -20.99 -6.03 -10.50
N LYS A 12 -20.39 -4.87 -10.20
CA LYS A 12 -18.95 -4.65 -10.40
C LYS A 12 -18.19 -4.77 -9.08
N GLU A 13 -17.20 -5.66 -9.07
CA GLU A 13 -16.23 -5.77 -7.98
C GLU A 13 -15.49 -4.43 -7.81
N VAL A 14 -15.55 -3.86 -6.60
CA VAL A 14 -14.92 -2.58 -6.25
C VAL A 14 -13.64 -2.84 -5.48
N VAL A 15 -12.53 -2.23 -5.90
CA VAL A 15 -11.27 -2.24 -5.16
C VAL A 15 -11.36 -1.22 -4.02
N LEU A 16 -11.34 -1.70 -2.78
CA LEU A 16 -11.36 -0.87 -1.57
C LEU A 16 -9.95 -0.47 -1.13
N VAL A 17 -9.00 -1.41 -1.23
CA VAL A 17 -7.60 -1.21 -0.84
C VAL A 17 -6.69 -1.80 -1.90
N ASN A 18 -5.66 -1.04 -2.28
CA ASN A 18 -4.56 -1.51 -3.11
C ASN A 18 -3.23 -1.03 -2.51
N ASN A 19 -2.81 -1.70 -1.43
CA ASN A 19 -1.62 -1.33 -0.69
C ASN A 19 -0.37 -1.97 -1.36
N LYS A 20 0.47 -1.14 -1.98
CA LYS A 20 1.72 -1.56 -2.63
C LYS A 20 2.87 -1.81 -1.64
N CYS A 21 2.80 -1.28 -0.43
CA CYS A 21 3.84 -1.36 0.60
C CYS A 21 3.85 -2.75 1.27
N GLN A 22 2.67 -3.27 1.62
CA GLN A 22 2.41 -4.57 2.22
C GLN A 22 1.87 -5.61 1.21
N CYS A 23 1.66 -5.23 -0.05
CA CYS A 23 1.16 -6.08 -1.13
C CYS A 23 -0.19 -6.75 -0.82
N VAL A 24 -1.14 -5.93 -0.36
CA VAL A 24 -2.50 -6.36 -0.02
C VAL A 24 -3.51 -5.72 -0.98
N THR A 25 -4.41 -6.54 -1.51
CA THR A 25 -5.57 -6.08 -2.29
C THR A 25 -6.84 -6.49 -1.56
N VAL A 26 -7.73 -5.53 -1.32
CA VAL A 26 -9.06 -5.79 -0.77
C VAL A 26 -10.09 -5.34 -1.79
N THR A 27 -10.98 -6.24 -2.17
CA THR A 27 -12.11 -5.96 -3.04
C THR A 27 -13.42 -6.29 -2.34
N SER A 28 -14.51 -5.74 -2.86
CA SER A 28 -15.84 -6.04 -2.38
C SER A 28 -16.85 -6.10 -3.51
N LYS A 29 -17.87 -6.94 -3.35
CA LYS A 29 -18.97 -7.09 -4.29
C LYS A 29 -20.23 -7.53 -3.54
N PHE A 30 -21.39 -6.99 -3.90
CA PHE A 30 -22.66 -7.56 -3.49
C PHE A 30 -22.99 -8.77 -4.36
N VAL A 31 -23.41 -9.87 -3.73
CA VAL A 31 -23.85 -11.08 -4.42
C VAL A 31 -25.19 -11.52 -3.82
N PRO A 32 -26.11 -12.08 -4.62
CA PRO A 32 -27.33 -12.67 -4.08
C PRO A 32 -27.01 -13.78 -3.08
N SER A 33 -27.74 -13.82 -1.96
CA SER A 33 -27.58 -14.87 -0.96
C SER A 33 -27.91 -16.24 -1.57
N LYS A 34 -27.13 -17.25 -1.20
CA LYS A 34 -27.38 -18.64 -1.61
C LYS A 34 -28.65 -19.21 -0.97
N GLU A 35 -29.08 -18.65 0.16
CA GLU A 35 -30.24 -19.11 0.91
C GLU A 35 -31.53 -18.38 0.51
N ASN A 36 -31.44 -17.07 0.25
CA ASN A 36 -32.55 -16.25 -0.20
C ASN A 36 -32.11 -15.30 -1.33
N PRO A 37 -32.46 -15.58 -2.60
CA PRO A 37 -32.08 -14.72 -3.72
C PRO A 37 -32.61 -13.27 -3.67
N GLU A 38 -33.59 -12.97 -2.82
CA GLU A 38 -34.09 -11.60 -2.60
C GLU A 38 -33.21 -10.78 -1.64
N GLU A 39 -32.24 -11.42 -0.99
CA GLU A 39 -31.28 -10.76 -0.10
C GLU A 39 -29.89 -10.69 -0.74
N GLU A 40 -29.18 -9.59 -0.50
CA GLU A 40 -27.80 -9.41 -0.93
C GLU A 40 -26.81 -9.60 0.22
N VAL A 41 -25.70 -10.25 -0.08
CA VAL A 41 -24.56 -10.45 0.84
C VAL A 41 -23.38 -9.63 0.32
N LEU A 42 -22.75 -8.86 1.20
CA LEU A 42 -21.50 -8.17 0.89
C LEU A 42 -20.32 -9.12 1.03
N GLU A 43 -19.80 -9.61 -0.09
CA GLU A 43 -18.54 -10.33 -0.11
C GLU A 43 -17.36 -9.34 -0.06
N ARG A 44 -16.36 -9.66 0.77
CA ARG A 44 -15.08 -8.95 0.83
C ARG A 44 -13.95 -9.95 0.60
N ASN A 45 -13.22 -9.77 -0.50
CA ASN A 45 -12.08 -10.62 -0.83
C ASN A 45 -10.79 -9.92 -0.43
N ILE A 46 -9.94 -10.63 0.32
CA ILE A 46 -8.64 -10.13 0.79
C ILE A 46 -7.55 -11.00 0.18
N ARG A 47 -6.68 -10.41 -0.64
CA ARG A 47 -5.52 -11.07 -1.23
C ARG A 47 -4.24 -10.49 -0.65
N ILE A 48 -3.41 -11.36 -0.06
CA ILE A 48 -2.12 -11.01 0.55
C ILE A 48 -1.01 -11.79 -0.17
N LEU A 49 0.04 -11.11 -0.59
CA LEU A 49 1.25 -11.73 -1.14
C LEU A 49 2.40 -11.62 -0.13
N VAL A 50 2.85 -12.74 0.41
CA VAL A 50 3.89 -12.78 1.45
C VAL A 50 5.28 -12.95 0.81
N PRO A 51 6.19 -11.96 0.95
CA PRO A 51 7.52 -12.04 0.37
C PRO A 51 8.48 -12.81 1.28
N LEU A 52 8.65 -14.10 1.01
CA LEU A 52 9.45 -15.03 1.85
C LEU A 52 10.94 -14.69 1.97
N LYS A 53 11.45 -13.78 1.14
CA LYS A 53 12.86 -13.34 1.14
C LYS A 53 13.02 -11.85 1.46
N ALA A 54 11.96 -11.17 1.88
CA ALA A 54 12.04 -9.77 2.28
C ALA A 54 12.83 -9.63 3.59
N ARG A 55 13.56 -8.51 3.71
CA ARG A 55 14.21 -8.14 4.96
C ARG A 55 13.24 -7.40 5.89
N GLU A 56 13.59 -7.31 7.16
CA GLU A 56 12.83 -6.50 8.13
C GLU A 56 12.81 -5.02 7.73
N ASN A 57 13.97 -4.46 7.38
CA ASN A 57 14.08 -3.15 6.76
C ASN A 57 14.45 -3.34 5.28
N ILE A 58 13.47 -3.18 4.38
CA ILE A 58 13.68 -3.39 2.94
C ILE A 58 14.74 -2.45 2.33
N SER A 59 15.05 -1.32 2.98
CA SER A 59 16.10 -0.39 2.50
C SER A 59 17.50 -0.76 3.02
N ASP A 60 17.57 -1.63 4.03
CA ASP A 60 18.83 -2.13 4.60
C ASP A 60 19.04 -3.60 4.20
N PRO A 61 19.94 -3.88 3.24
CA PRO A 61 20.19 -5.24 2.78
C PRO A 61 20.84 -6.14 3.85
N LEU A 62 21.37 -5.57 4.94
CA LEU A 62 21.97 -6.29 6.06
C LEU A 62 20.96 -6.68 7.13
N SER A 63 19.77 -6.09 7.12
CA SER A 63 18.73 -6.44 8.08
C SER A 63 18.30 -7.92 7.92
N PRO A 64 17.89 -8.59 9.01
CA PRO A 64 17.54 -10.01 8.96
C PRO A 64 16.30 -10.24 8.09
N LEU A 65 16.07 -11.50 7.72
CA LEU A 65 14.86 -11.89 6.99
C LEU A 65 13.65 -11.70 7.90
N ARG A 66 12.59 -11.11 7.34
CA ARG A 66 11.32 -10.96 8.03
C ARG A 66 10.60 -12.30 8.10
N THR A 67 10.24 -12.72 9.30
CA THR A 67 9.49 -13.96 9.56
C THR A 67 8.06 -13.70 10.03
N THR A 68 7.75 -12.49 10.50
CA THR A 68 6.43 -12.09 10.99
C THR A 68 5.86 -10.96 10.13
N PHE A 69 4.62 -11.15 9.68
CA PHE A 69 3.88 -10.21 8.85
C PHE A 69 2.54 -9.91 9.54
N VAL A 70 2.28 -8.64 9.85
CA VAL A 70 1.09 -8.21 10.59
C VAL A 70 0.31 -7.24 9.72
N TYR A 71 -0.92 -7.60 9.38
CA TYR A 71 -1.79 -6.80 8.54
C TYR A 71 -2.97 -6.33 9.40
N ARG A 72 -3.09 -5.02 9.60
CA ARG A 72 -4.23 -4.42 10.31
C ARG A 72 -5.12 -3.74 9.29
N MET A 73 -6.40 -4.13 9.26
CA MET A 73 -7.36 -3.54 8.34
C MET A 73 -7.56 -2.04 8.57
N THR A 74 -7.40 -1.57 9.82
CA THR A 74 -7.42 -0.14 10.14
C THR A 74 -6.37 0.63 9.37
N ASP A 75 -5.15 0.09 9.32
CA ASP A 75 -3.99 0.75 8.71
C ASP A 75 -4.08 0.66 7.18
N LEU A 76 -4.47 -0.51 6.68
CA LEU A 76 -4.65 -0.76 5.24
C LEU A 76 -5.75 0.11 4.60
N CYS A 77 -6.79 0.47 5.35
CA CYS A 77 -7.91 1.26 4.87
C CYS A 77 -7.73 2.78 5.10
N GLN A 78 -6.61 3.23 5.67
CA GLN A 78 -6.34 4.65 5.85
C GLN A 78 -6.27 5.37 4.50
N LYS A 79 -6.87 6.56 4.46
CA LYS A 79 -6.87 7.47 3.31
C LYS A 79 -6.22 8.77 3.73
N CYS A 80 -4.92 8.83 3.47
CA CYS A 80 -4.05 9.94 3.87
C CYS A 80 -3.86 10.99 2.79
N ASP A 81 -4.25 10.68 1.55
CA ASP A 81 -4.26 11.68 0.49
C ASP A 81 -5.37 12.70 0.77
N PRO A 82 -5.05 14.01 0.79
CA PRO A 82 -6.05 15.05 0.99
C PRO A 82 -7.02 15.08 -0.20
N VAL A 83 -8.28 15.37 0.08
CA VAL A 83 -9.33 15.49 -0.92
C VAL A 83 -9.95 16.88 -0.89
N GLU A 84 -10.39 17.34 -2.04
CA GLU A 84 -11.13 18.59 -2.17
C GLU A 84 -12.61 18.37 -1.81
N VAL A 85 -13.14 19.23 -0.94
CA VAL A 85 -14.54 19.24 -0.52
C VAL A 85 -15.09 20.64 -0.69
N GLU A 86 -16.20 20.76 -1.42
CA GLU A 86 -16.90 22.03 -1.59
C GLU A 86 -17.91 22.24 -0.45
N LEU A 87 -17.78 23.36 0.26
CA LEU A 87 -18.69 23.76 1.33
C LEU A 87 -19.09 25.22 1.10
N GLY A 88 -20.38 25.45 0.80
CA GLY A 88 -20.90 26.82 0.63
C GLY A 88 -20.32 27.58 -0.56
N GLY A 89 -19.89 26.88 -1.62
CA GLY A 89 -19.30 27.48 -2.82
C GLY A 89 -17.78 27.72 -2.74
N GLU A 90 -17.14 27.30 -1.65
CA GLU A 90 -15.69 27.36 -1.47
C GLU A 90 -15.09 25.95 -1.39
N ILE A 91 -13.89 25.77 -1.94
CA ILE A 91 -13.18 24.49 -1.99
C ILE A 91 -12.18 24.42 -0.84
N TYR A 92 -12.29 23.37 -0.02
CA TYR A 92 -11.42 23.08 1.11
C TYR A 92 -10.64 21.79 0.89
N GLN A 93 -9.39 21.75 1.36
CA GLN A 93 -8.59 20.53 1.41
C GLN A 93 -8.84 19.83 2.75
N ALA A 94 -9.33 18.59 2.71
CA ALA A 94 -9.66 17.81 3.90
C ALA A 94 -8.94 16.45 3.87
N GLN A 95 -8.45 16.03 5.03
CA GLN A 95 -7.89 14.69 5.21
C GLN A 95 -8.98 13.74 5.72
N GLN A 96 -9.08 12.54 5.14
CA GLN A 96 -10.14 11.57 5.47
C GLN A 96 -9.77 10.60 6.60
N SER A 97 -8.56 10.69 7.16
CA SER A 97 -8.05 9.80 8.21
C SER A 97 -7.35 10.58 9.32
N THR A 98 -7.46 10.09 10.56
CA THR A 98 -6.97 10.77 11.76
C THR A 98 -5.49 10.53 12.07
N SER A 99 -4.88 9.49 11.50
CA SER A 99 -3.51 9.08 11.79
C SER A 99 -2.78 8.73 10.49
N CYS A 100 -2.05 9.69 9.94
CA CYS A 100 -1.31 9.53 8.68
C CYS A 100 0.19 9.84 8.83
N ASP A 101 0.61 10.28 10.00
CA ASP A 101 1.99 10.66 10.30
C ASP A 101 2.86 9.45 10.73
N GLU A 102 2.25 8.29 10.96
CA GLU A 102 2.97 7.10 11.37
C GLU A 102 3.68 6.44 10.17
N PRO A 103 4.99 6.14 10.27
CA PRO A 103 5.71 5.50 9.18
C PRO A 103 5.20 4.07 8.97
N GLU A 104 4.64 3.81 7.78
CA GLU A 104 4.23 2.46 7.40
C GLU A 104 5.46 1.56 7.18
N THR A 105 5.43 0.36 7.76
CA THR A 105 6.45 -0.66 7.51
C THR A 105 6.13 -1.45 6.24
N CYS A 106 6.95 -1.29 5.20
CA CYS A 106 6.79 -2.02 3.95
C CYS A 106 7.40 -3.42 3.97
N TYR A 107 6.70 -4.36 3.34
CA TYR A 107 7.11 -5.74 3.16
C TYR A 107 7.64 -5.98 1.74
N THR A 108 7.15 -5.22 0.77
CA THR A 108 7.54 -5.31 -0.64
C THR A 108 8.07 -3.99 -1.16
N TYR A 109 8.94 -4.06 -2.16
CA TYR A 109 9.31 -2.89 -2.95
C TYR A 109 8.16 -2.46 -3.85
N ASN A 110 7.93 -1.16 -3.95
CA ASN A 110 7.05 -0.60 -4.97
C ASN A 110 7.81 -0.54 -6.31
N ARG A 111 7.30 -1.20 -7.34
CA ARG A 111 7.89 -1.23 -8.69
C ARG A 111 8.11 0.16 -9.29
N ASP A 112 7.30 1.15 -8.91
CA ASP A 112 7.35 2.51 -9.45
C ASP A 112 8.26 3.44 -8.65
N LYS A 113 8.88 2.96 -7.56
CA LYS A 113 9.79 3.72 -6.70
C LYS A 113 11.22 3.19 -6.81
N CYS A 114 12.19 4.10 -6.84
CA CYS A 114 13.61 3.76 -6.74
C CYS A 114 14.02 3.58 -5.29
N TYR A 115 14.57 2.42 -4.96
CA TYR A 115 15.16 2.15 -3.65
C TYR A 115 16.68 2.03 -3.81
N THR A 116 17.42 2.72 -2.95
CA THR A 116 18.88 2.73 -2.97
C THR A 116 19.44 2.57 -1.58
N THR A 117 20.67 2.08 -1.49
CA THR A 117 21.46 2.02 -0.27
C THR A 117 22.82 2.65 -0.50
N THR A 118 23.50 3.04 0.58
CA THR A 118 24.85 3.59 0.52
C THR A 118 25.84 2.55 1.01
N VAL A 119 26.85 2.24 0.21
CA VAL A 119 27.89 1.27 0.57
C VAL A 119 29.27 1.93 0.60
N PRO A 120 30.10 1.64 1.61
CA PRO A 120 31.49 2.10 1.63
C PRO A 120 32.31 1.31 0.61
N PHE A 121 32.94 2.01 -0.33
CA PHE A 121 33.78 1.44 -1.37
C PHE A 121 35.19 1.99 -1.28
N ARG A 122 36.19 1.11 -1.21
CA ARG A 122 37.59 1.50 -1.09
C ARG A 122 38.27 1.55 -2.46
N TYR A 123 38.80 2.72 -2.83
CA TYR A 123 39.49 2.93 -4.10
C TYR A 123 40.74 3.80 -3.90
N LYS A 124 41.90 3.32 -4.39
CA LYS A 124 43.20 4.01 -4.25
C LYS A 124 43.55 4.43 -2.80
N GLY A 125 43.14 3.63 -1.81
CA GLY A 125 43.40 3.89 -0.39
C GLY A 125 42.34 4.76 0.30
N GLU A 126 41.49 5.46 -0.44
CA GLU A 126 40.37 6.24 0.09
C GLU A 126 39.09 5.41 0.19
N THR A 127 38.31 5.59 1.25
CA THR A 127 36.95 5.05 1.35
C THR A 127 35.96 6.10 0.88
N ARG A 128 35.14 5.76 -0.10
CA ARG A 128 34.09 6.61 -0.67
C ARG A 128 32.74 5.97 -0.44
N SER A 129 31.75 6.77 -0.08
CA SER A 129 30.36 6.32 -0.03
C SER A 129 29.79 6.34 -1.44
N ILE A 130 29.42 5.18 -1.97
CA ILE A 130 28.77 5.06 -3.28
C ILE A 130 27.33 4.61 -3.09
N GLN A 131 26.44 5.10 -3.95
CA GLN A 131 25.02 4.71 -3.95
C GLN A 131 24.83 3.48 -4.83
N ALA A 132 24.15 2.47 -4.30
CA ALA A 132 23.80 1.24 -5.02
C ALA A 132 22.28 1.13 -5.14
N ALA A 133 21.77 0.80 -6.32
CA ALA A 133 20.35 0.57 -6.55
C ALA A 133 19.92 -0.81 -6.05
N LEU A 134 18.91 -0.84 -5.17
CA LEU A 134 18.24 -2.07 -4.72
C LEU A 134 17.19 -2.53 -5.74
N THR A 135 16.60 -1.58 -6.47
CA THR A 135 15.61 -1.84 -7.53
C THR A 135 16.05 -1.20 -8.86
N PRO A 136 17.02 -1.79 -9.59
CA PRO A 136 17.66 -1.14 -10.73
C PRO A 136 16.70 -0.68 -11.83
N ALA A 137 15.63 -1.46 -12.09
CA ALA A 137 14.66 -1.15 -13.14
C ALA A 137 13.90 0.17 -12.92
N SER A 138 13.76 0.63 -11.68
CA SER A 138 13.04 1.87 -11.32
C SER A 138 13.97 3.05 -11.02
N CYS A 139 15.29 2.88 -11.14
CA CYS A 139 16.31 3.85 -10.72
C CYS A 139 17.07 4.51 -11.89
N TYR A 140 16.55 4.43 -13.11
CA TYR A 140 17.11 5.19 -14.23
C TYR A 140 16.79 6.68 -14.06
N ALA A 141 17.78 7.54 -14.29
CA ALA A 141 17.56 8.97 -14.36
C ALA A 141 16.71 9.27 -15.62
N ASN A 142 15.59 9.97 -15.42
CA ASN A 142 14.79 10.52 -16.51
C ASN A 142 15.41 11.84 -17.00
#